data_AF-A0A1Y1KWK6-F1
#
_entry.id   AF-A0A1Y1KWK6-F1
#
_cell.length_a   1.000
_cell.length_b   1.000
_cell.length_c   1.000
_cell.angle_alpha   90.00
_cell.angle_beta   90.00
_cell.angle_gamma   90.00
#
_symmetry.space_group_name_H-M   'P 1'
#
loop_
_entity.id
_entity.type
_entity.pdbx_description
1 polymer ?
#
loop_
_entity_poly.entity_id
_entity_poly.type
_entity_poly.pdbx_seq_one_letter_code
_entity_poly.pdbx_strand_id
1 'polypeptide(L)'
;EREKKNETYKENLVRLDNFVMYLFENDTVAIPKETSWFGEVQVNGRHTPLEERKLYKEDWLGLKALDKKGALSFRTIKGDHMQIPEHVFKDVMTEFLGPFNKTVVSVDDFESEEL
;
A
#
# COMPACT_ATOMS: atom_id res chain seq x y z
N GLU A 1 -0.51 -16.50 16.91
CA GLU A 1 -1.64 -15.74 16.32
C GLU A 1 -2.83 -15.81 17.25
N ARG A 2 -3.59 -14.72 17.47
CA ARG A 2 -4.71 -14.73 18.44
C ARG A 2 -5.97 -15.37 17.85
N GLU A 3 -6.67 -16.18 18.63
CA GLU A 3 -7.91 -16.89 18.25
C GLU A 3 -9.09 -15.94 18.05
N LYS A 4 -9.24 -14.94 18.92
CA LYS A 4 -10.31 -13.93 18.80
C LYS A 4 -9.81 -12.73 18.01
N LYS A 5 -10.33 -12.53 16.80
CA LYS A 5 -10.10 -11.33 16.00
C LYS A 5 -11.00 -10.21 16.51
N ASN A 6 -10.50 -8.98 16.52
CA ASN A 6 -11.28 -7.83 16.95
C ASN A 6 -12.07 -7.28 15.76
N GLU A 7 -13.37 -7.52 15.74
CA GLU A 7 -14.26 -7.10 14.65
C GLU A 7 -14.29 -5.58 14.49
N THR A 8 -14.18 -4.82 15.58
CA THR A 8 -14.14 -3.36 15.54
C THR A 8 -12.93 -2.83 14.74
N TYR A 9 -11.81 -3.55 14.75
CA TYR A 9 -10.62 -3.14 13.98
C TYR A 9 -10.86 -3.29 12.47
N LYS A 10 -11.53 -4.38 12.09
CA LYS A 10 -11.95 -4.60 10.71
C LYS A 10 -12.92 -3.52 10.26
N GLU A 11 -13.97 -3.26 11.05
CA GLU A 11 -14.97 -2.24 10.71
C GLU A 11 -14.35 -0.87 10.52
N ASN A 12 -13.43 -0.47 11.42
CA ASN A 12 -12.76 0.82 11.31
C ASN A 12 -11.85 0.91 10.08
N LEU A 13 -11.12 -0.16 9.76
CA LEU A 13 -10.21 -0.15 8.61
C LEU A 13 -10.95 -0.14 7.28
N VAL A 14 -12.05 -0.91 7.15
CA VAL A 14 -12.87 -0.96 5.93
C VAL A 14 -13.56 0.38 5.63
N ARG A 15 -13.76 1.23 6.65
CA ARG A 15 -14.33 2.57 6.47
C ARG A 15 -13.39 3.56 5.78
N LEU A 16 -12.11 3.25 5.61
CA LEU A 16 -11.19 4.09 4.87
C LEU A 16 -11.64 4.22 3.40
N ASP A 17 -11.48 5.41 2.86
CA ASP A 17 -11.72 5.67 1.43
C ASP A 17 -10.52 5.27 0.59
N ASN A 18 -9.31 5.51 1.12
CA ASN A 18 -8.06 5.09 0.50
C ASN A 18 -7.10 4.57 1.58
N PHE A 19 -6.47 3.45 1.30
CA PHE A 19 -5.39 2.86 2.07
C PHE A 19 -4.22 2.57 1.12
N VAL A 20 -3.30 3.52 1.07
CA VAL A 20 -2.16 3.52 0.14
C VAL A 20 -0.90 3.12 0.90
N MET A 21 -0.19 2.10 0.41
CA MET A 21 1.04 1.60 1.01
C MET A 21 2.21 1.81 0.06
N TYR A 22 3.27 2.43 0.56
CA TYR A 22 4.51 2.71 -0.17
C TYR A 22 5.62 1.76 0.27
N LEU A 23 6.33 1.18 -0.69
CA LEU A 23 7.54 0.39 -0.48
C LEU A 23 8.72 1.14 -1.08
N PHE A 24 9.80 1.28 -0.31
CA PHE A 24 11.06 1.86 -0.79
C PHE A 24 11.97 0.75 -1.34
N GLU A 25 12.42 0.87 -2.59
CA GLU A 25 13.19 -0.20 -3.24
C GLU A 25 14.52 -0.47 -2.55
N ASN A 26 15.17 0.59 -2.06
CA ASN A 26 16.46 0.55 -1.39
C ASN A 26 16.31 0.75 0.13
N ASP A 27 15.19 0.28 0.70
CA ASP A 27 14.99 0.35 2.14
C ASP A 27 16.06 -0.45 2.88
N THR A 28 16.84 0.24 3.71
CA THR A 28 17.88 -0.34 4.57
C THR A 28 17.45 -0.44 6.03
N VAL A 29 16.25 0.07 6.37
CA VAL A 29 15.73 0.14 7.74
C VAL A 29 14.64 -0.90 7.96
N ALA A 30 13.63 -0.93 7.09
CA ALA A 30 12.59 -1.96 7.11
C ALA A 30 13.13 -3.21 6.40
N ILE A 31 13.66 -4.16 7.17
CA ILE A 31 14.15 -5.44 6.66
C ILE A 31 13.25 -6.56 7.20
N PRO A 32 12.52 -7.31 6.36
CA PRO A 32 12.42 -7.21 4.89
C PRO A 32 11.58 -6.00 4.43
N LYS A 33 11.93 -5.38 3.30
CA LYS A 33 11.22 -4.20 2.77
C LYS A 33 9.76 -4.48 2.39
N GLU A 34 9.47 -5.73 2.06
CA GLU A 34 8.16 -6.25 1.69
C GLU A 34 7.16 -6.17 2.87
N THR A 35 7.66 -6.00 4.10
CA THR A 35 6.80 -5.73 5.27
C THR A 35 5.97 -4.45 5.12
N SER A 36 6.43 -3.48 4.32
CA SER A 36 5.70 -2.25 4.00
C SER A 36 4.37 -2.50 3.27
N TRP A 37 4.26 -3.64 2.58
CA TRP A 37 3.05 -4.08 1.88
C TRP A 37 2.33 -5.23 2.59
N PHE A 38 2.58 -5.40 3.89
CA PHE A 38 2.15 -6.58 4.65
C PHE A 38 2.62 -7.91 4.03
N GLY A 39 3.68 -7.88 3.20
CA GLY A 39 4.36 -9.06 2.71
C GLY A 39 5.14 -9.74 3.83
N GLU A 40 5.39 -11.04 3.67
CA GLU A 40 6.21 -11.81 4.59
C GLU A 40 7.31 -12.53 3.80
N VAL A 41 8.54 -12.42 4.28
CA VAL A 41 9.67 -13.19 3.75
C VAL A 41 9.95 -14.33 4.71
N GLN A 42 9.83 -15.56 4.21
CA GLN A 42 10.10 -16.77 4.99
C GLN A 42 11.61 -16.95 5.19
N VAL A 43 11.99 -17.75 6.20
CA VAL A 43 13.40 -18.04 6.54
C VAL A 43 14.20 -18.64 5.37
N ASN A 44 13.53 -19.29 4.42
CA ASN A 44 14.12 -19.83 3.19
C ASN A 44 14.27 -18.79 2.06
N GLY A 45 14.03 -17.51 2.33
CA GLY A 45 14.06 -16.43 1.34
C GLY A 45 12.82 -16.37 0.44
N ARG A 46 11.81 -17.21 0.66
CA ARG A 46 10.57 -17.18 -0.15
C ARG A 46 9.71 -15.99 0.26
N HIS A 47 9.51 -15.07 -0.68
CA HIS A 47 8.55 -13.98 -0.55
C HIS A 47 7.11 -14.51 -0.67
N THR A 48 6.26 -14.15 0.29
CA THR A 48 4.82 -14.42 0.28
C THR A 48 4.08 -13.09 0.19
N PRO A 49 3.45 -12.76 -0.95
CA PRO A 49 2.68 -11.52 -1.11
C PRO A 49 1.46 -11.53 -0.19
N LEU A 50 0.92 -10.34 0.11
CA LEU A 50 -0.24 -10.17 1.00
C LEU A 50 -1.41 -11.12 0.65
N GLU A 51 -1.72 -11.23 -0.64
CA GLU A 51 -2.84 -12.02 -1.19
C GLU A 51 -2.77 -13.51 -0.80
N GLU A 52 -1.56 -14.03 -0.62
CA GLU A 52 -1.34 -15.42 -0.27
C GLU A 52 -1.47 -15.70 1.23
N ARG A 53 -1.40 -14.65 2.06
CA ARG A 53 -1.42 -14.75 3.53
C ARG A 53 -2.81 -15.03 4.06
N LYS A 54 -2.90 -15.80 5.15
CA LYS A 54 -4.17 -16.11 5.83
C LYS A 54 -4.93 -14.85 6.26
N LEU A 55 -4.21 -13.83 6.73
CA LEU A 55 -4.76 -12.52 7.09
C LEU A 55 -5.66 -11.91 6.00
N TYR A 56 -5.23 -11.99 4.74
CA TYR A 56 -5.96 -11.47 3.59
C TYR A 56 -7.05 -12.45 3.14
N LYS A 57 -6.73 -13.75 3.04
CA LYS A 57 -7.69 -14.78 2.59
C LYS A 57 -8.92 -14.87 3.48
N GLU A 58 -8.71 -14.83 4.79
CA GLU A 58 -9.75 -14.85 5.83
C GLU A 58 -10.23 -13.44 6.22
N ASP A 59 -9.69 -12.39 5.60
CA ASP A 59 -10.13 -11.00 5.72
C ASP A 59 -10.26 -10.50 7.17
N TRP A 60 -9.27 -10.77 8.02
CA TRP A 60 -9.39 -10.46 9.45
C TRP A 60 -9.38 -8.97 9.77
N LEU A 61 -8.64 -8.19 8.98
CA LEU A 61 -8.55 -6.73 9.11
C LEU A 61 -9.42 -6.00 8.10
N GLY A 62 -10.06 -6.69 7.15
CA GLY A 62 -10.82 -6.04 6.09
C GLY A 62 -10.00 -5.63 4.86
N LEU A 63 -8.74 -6.10 4.75
CA LEU A 63 -7.87 -5.78 3.62
C LEU A 63 -8.45 -6.27 2.28
N LYS A 64 -9.10 -7.44 2.28
CA LYS A 64 -9.76 -7.97 1.07
C LYS A 64 -11.00 -7.17 0.71
N ALA A 65 -11.71 -6.65 1.70
CA ALA A 65 -12.85 -5.76 1.47
C ALA A 65 -12.40 -4.40 0.90
N LEU A 66 -11.32 -3.82 1.42
CA LEU A 66 -10.71 -2.60 0.88
C LEU A 66 -10.22 -2.77 -0.55
N ASP A 67 -9.56 -3.90 -0.82
CA ASP A 67 -9.07 -4.24 -2.15
C ASP A 67 -10.22 -4.36 -3.17
N LYS A 68 -11.31 -5.07 -2.79
CA LYS A 68 -12.53 -5.14 -3.61
C LYS A 68 -13.23 -3.80 -3.83
N LYS A 69 -13.10 -2.85 -2.89
CA LYS A 69 -13.61 -1.48 -3.02
C LYS A 69 -12.74 -0.62 -3.96
N GLY A 70 -11.54 -1.09 -4.31
CA GLY A 70 -10.54 -0.28 -5.01
C GLY A 70 -9.87 0.76 -4.10
N ALA A 71 -10.04 0.63 -2.78
CA ALA A 71 -9.46 1.53 -1.79
C ALA A 71 -8.03 1.12 -1.39
N LEU A 72 -7.57 -0.08 -1.75
CA LEU A 72 -6.22 -0.56 -1.46
C LEU A 72 -5.28 -0.21 -2.62
N SER A 73 -4.15 0.43 -2.34
CA SER A 73 -3.16 0.78 -3.38
C SER A 73 -1.74 0.46 -2.93
N PHE A 74 -0.98 -0.18 -3.82
CA PHE A 74 0.43 -0.50 -3.61
C PHE A 74 1.28 0.38 -4.54
N ARG A 75 2.22 1.13 -3.97
CA ARG A 75 3.12 2.01 -4.72
C ARG A 75 4.56 1.72 -4.32
N THR A 76 5.48 1.88 -5.27
CA THR A 76 6.91 1.69 -5.06
C THR A 76 7.63 3.01 -5.28
N ILE A 77 8.58 3.34 -4.41
CA ILE A 77 9.45 4.52 -4.55
C ILE A 77 10.88 4.04 -4.74
N LYS A 78 11.50 4.52 -5.82
CA LYS A 78 12.93 4.36 -6.05
C LYS A 78 13.68 5.31 -5.12
N GLY A 79 14.19 4.79 -4.00
CA GLY A 79 14.88 5.58 -2.98
C GLY A 79 15.14 4.78 -1.72
N ASP A 80 15.91 5.39 -0.81
CA ASP A 80 16.14 4.84 0.52
C ASP A 80 14.91 5.07 1.43
N HIS A 81 14.94 4.49 2.63
CA HIS A 81 13.87 4.63 3.61
C HIS A 81 13.47 6.10 3.84
N MET A 82 12.19 6.42 3.64
CA MET A 82 11.61 7.77 3.79
C MET A 82 12.15 8.84 2.83
N GLN A 83 12.98 8.49 1.85
CA GLN A 83 13.33 9.40 0.76
C GLN A 83 12.19 9.43 -0.24
N ILE A 84 11.31 10.42 -0.09
CA ILE A 84 10.17 10.65 -0.98
C ILE A 84 10.56 11.79 -1.95
N PRO A 85 10.75 11.50 -3.25
CA PRO A 85 11.01 12.54 -4.23
C PRO A 85 9.85 13.54 -4.31
N GLU A 86 10.17 14.79 -4.64
CA GLU A 86 9.16 15.87 -4.69
C GLU A 86 8.02 15.56 -5.67
N HIS A 87 8.30 14.93 -6.81
CA HIS A 87 7.27 14.51 -7.77
C HIS A 87 6.30 13.50 -7.14
N VAL A 88 6.82 12.43 -6.50
CA VAL A 88 5.98 11.43 -5.81
C VAL A 88 5.11 12.11 -4.74
N PHE A 89 5.70 13.00 -3.95
CA PHE A 89 4.96 13.73 -2.92
C PHE A 89 3.82 14.57 -3.51
N LYS A 90 4.09 15.32 -4.59
CA LYS A 90 3.08 16.13 -5.29
C LYS A 90 1.96 15.25 -5.87
N ASP A 91 2.30 14.09 -6.41
CA ASP A 91 1.33 13.12 -6.94
C ASP A 91 0.44 12.59 -5.81
N VAL A 92 1.01 12.16 -4.69
CA VAL A 92 0.24 11.72 -3.50
C VAL A 92 -0.73 12.80 -3.04
N MET A 93 -0.24 14.04 -2.94
CA MET A 93 -1.05 15.18 -2.50
C MET A 93 -2.18 15.48 -3.47
N THR A 94 -1.97 15.27 -4.76
CA THR A 94 -2.97 15.55 -5.80
C THR A 94 -3.99 14.42 -5.93
N GLU A 95 -3.54 13.17 -5.85
CA GLU A 95 -4.35 11.96 -6.06
C GLU A 95 -5.22 11.63 -4.84
N PHE A 96 -4.64 11.70 -3.63
CA PHE A 96 -5.32 11.20 -2.42
C PHE A 96 -5.73 12.30 -1.42
N LEU A 97 -5.05 13.46 -1.45
CA LEU A 97 -5.27 14.55 -0.48
C LEU A 97 -5.74 15.85 -1.16
N GLY A 98 -6.08 15.79 -2.44
CA GLY A 98 -6.58 16.91 -3.23
C GLY A 98 -8.01 17.30 -2.85
N PRO A 99 -8.50 18.45 -3.34
CA PRO A 99 -9.89 18.85 -3.13
C PRO A 99 -10.85 17.76 -3.64
N PHE A 100 -11.91 17.49 -2.86
CA PHE A 100 -12.85 16.36 -2.90
C PHE A 100 -13.61 16.11 -4.24
N ASN A 101 -13.19 16.68 -5.37
CA ASN A 101 -13.92 16.57 -6.63
C ASN A 101 -13.04 16.67 -7.89
N LYS A 102 -11.76 16.30 -7.81
CA LYS A 102 -10.91 16.24 -9.01
C LYS A 102 -11.24 14.98 -9.82
N THR A 103 -11.63 15.16 -11.07
CA THR A 103 -11.76 14.07 -12.04
C THR A 103 -10.41 13.37 -12.14
N VAL A 104 -10.38 12.05 -11.90
CA VAL A 104 -9.17 11.22 -11.97
C VAL A 104 -8.61 11.35 -13.39
N VAL A 105 -7.48 12.05 -13.54
CA VAL A 105 -6.77 12.14 -14.81
C VAL A 105 -5.93 10.85 -14.91
N SER A 106 -6.12 10.11 -16.00
CA SER A 106 -5.45 8.84 -16.27
C SER A 106 -3.93 8.99 -16.24
N VAL A 107 -3.27 7.97 -15.68
CA VAL A 107 -1.82 7.89 -15.45
C VAL A 107 -1.01 7.79 -16.76
N ASP A 108 -1.68 7.69 -17.92
CA ASP A 108 -1.05 7.55 -19.24
C ASP A 108 -0.52 8.88 -19.83
N ASP A 109 -0.80 10.05 -19.23
CA ASP A 109 -0.38 11.36 -19.77
C ASP A 109 0.98 11.87 -19.26
N PHE A 110 1.72 11.07 -18.48
CA PHE A 110 3.05 11.46 -17.98
C PHE A 110 4.13 10.48 -18.44
N GLU A 111 4.37 10.38 -19.75
CA GLU A 111 5.71 10.05 -20.23
C GLU A 111 6.62 11.24 -19.91
N SER A 112 7.42 11.11 -18.85
CA SER A 112 8.50 12.05 -18.57
C SER A 112 9.59 11.88 -19.63
N GLU A 113 9.56 12.72 -20.66
CA GLU A 113 10.78 13.14 -21.35
C GLU A 113 11.70 13.82 -20.32
N GLU A 114 12.93 13.30 -20.22
CA GLU A 114 14.23 13.97 -19.98
C GLU A 114 15.20 12.94 -19.37
N LEU A 115 16.18 12.45 -20.15
CA LEU A 115 17.55 12.97 -20.35
C LEU A 115 18.50 12.70 -19.16
#